data_AF-A0A1E4CDY2-F1
#
_entry.id   AF-A0A1E4CDY2-F1
#
_cell.length_a   1.000
_cell.length_b   1.000
_cell.length_c   1.000
_cell.angle_alpha   90.00
_cell.angle_beta   90.00
_cell.angle_gamma   90.00
#
_symmetry.space_group_name_H-M   'P 1'
#
loop_
_entity.id
_entity.type
_entity.pdbx_description
1 polymer ?
#
loop_
_entity_poly.entity_id
_entity_poly.type
_entity_poly.pdbx_seq_one_letter_code
_entity_poly.pdbx_strand_id
1 'polypeptide(L)'
;MDDSRPTGTDLVRQIVVISTVVFMIIAAMVGTGLFGGANVRELQGGALDADATVLAPATPAFSIWSLVYVLMIAYTIWQALPRQRARERQRRAGWWIAVTAVLNGAWLLTAQFLTLALTVLAIVVLLAALGATLRVLVQTPAETWSDRLFMDATVGIHLGWVSLATVANITAWLSAEVVSPMDADSQQLWGVTVLVVVALVGIAIAFGTGGRIAPALAMSWGLVWIGVARTSGEPHAPAVATAAFVVAAVILIPAVVATLRRRVVAGSIGD
;
A
#
# COMPACT_ATOMS: atom_id res chain seq x y z
N MET A 1 3.94 -9.74 36.57
CA MET A 1 5.27 -9.66 35.93
C MET A 1 5.46 -8.25 35.44
N ASP A 2 6.64 -7.68 35.59
CA ASP A 2 6.95 -6.34 35.10
C ASP A 2 7.09 -6.38 33.57
N ASP A 3 5.98 -6.17 32.86
CA ASP A 3 5.91 -6.24 31.39
C ASP A 3 6.82 -5.21 30.69
N SER A 4 7.44 -4.30 31.44
CA SER A 4 8.35 -3.28 30.91
C SER A 4 9.77 -3.80 30.59
N ARG A 5 10.15 -4.98 31.08
CA ARG A 5 11.50 -5.54 30.83
C ARG A 5 11.58 -6.25 29.48
N PRO A 6 12.66 -6.04 28.70
CA PRO A 6 12.89 -6.79 27.48
C PRO A 6 13.02 -8.29 27.72
N THR A 7 12.38 -9.08 26.87
CA THR A 7 12.46 -10.55 26.86
C THR A 7 13.29 -11.06 25.68
N GLY A 8 13.66 -12.35 25.70
CA GLY A 8 14.32 -12.99 24.55
C GLY A 8 13.43 -12.94 23.29
N THR A 9 12.12 -13.13 23.45
CA THR A 9 11.14 -13.04 22.35
C THR A 9 11.13 -11.65 21.70
N ASP A 10 11.32 -10.58 22.47
CA ASP A 10 11.39 -9.22 21.92
C ASP A 10 12.62 -9.03 21.03
N LEU A 11 13.76 -9.62 21.41
CA LEU A 11 14.97 -9.60 20.59
C LEU A 11 14.79 -10.41 19.31
N VAL A 12 14.21 -11.61 19.40
CA VAL A 12 13.90 -12.43 18.22
C VAL A 12 12.98 -11.67 17.27
N ARG A 13 11.92 -11.04 17.78
CA ARG A 13 11.03 -10.19 16.97
C ARG A 13 11.79 -9.07 16.26
N GLN A 14 12.70 -8.36 16.95
CA GLN A 14 13.51 -7.32 16.32
C GLN A 14 14.35 -7.88 15.16
N ILE A 15 15.02 -9.01 15.38
CA ILE A 15 15.85 -9.67 14.37
C ILE A 15 15.00 -10.09 13.17
N VAL A 16 13.85 -10.73 13.41
CA VAL A 16 12.93 -11.16 12.35
C VAL A 16 12.43 -9.98 11.53
N VAL A 17 12.04 -8.88 12.17
CA VAL A 17 11.64 -7.65 11.44
C VAL A 17 12.79 -7.14 10.56
N ILE A 18 14.02 -7.08 11.09
CA ILE A 18 15.19 -6.66 10.31
C ILE A 18 15.42 -7.59 9.12
N SER A 19 15.48 -8.90 9.34
CA SER A 19 15.72 -9.88 8.29
C SER A 19 14.67 -9.86 7.18
N THR A 20 13.39 -9.73 7.56
CA THR A 20 12.28 -9.72 6.60
C THR A 20 12.21 -8.43 5.79
N VAL A 21 12.54 -7.28 6.39
CA VAL A 21 12.67 -6.02 5.65
C VAL A 21 13.89 -6.05 4.73
N VAL A 22 15.02 -6.57 5.17
CA VAL A 22 16.20 -6.76 4.31
C VAL A 22 15.84 -7.66 3.11
N PHE A 23 15.15 -8.78 3.35
CA PHE A 23 14.63 -9.63 2.28
C PHE A 23 13.73 -8.86 1.30
N MET A 24 12.76 -8.08 1.82
CA MET A 24 11.88 -7.25 0.99
C MET A 24 12.67 -6.28 0.09
N ILE A 25 13.69 -5.62 0.63
CA ILE A 25 14.54 -4.68 -0.12
C ILE A 25 15.37 -5.41 -1.18
N ILE A 26 15.94 -6.57 -0.86
CA ILE A 26 16.67 -7.39 -1.84
C ILE A 26 15.73 -7.83 -2.97
N ALA A 27 14.52 -8.30 -2.64
CA ALA A 27 13.52 -8.67 -3.63
C ALA A 27 13.10 -7.47 -4.51
N ALA A 28 13.00 -6.28 -3.94
CA ALA A 28 12.73 -5.05 -4.68
C ALA A 28 13.85 -4.71 -5.66
N MET A 29 15.11 -4.84 -5.25
CA MET A 29 16.28 -4.63 -6.11
C MET A 29 16.36 -5.65 -7.26
N VAL A 30 16.01 -6.91 -6.98
CA VAL A 30 15.85 -7.93 -8.03
C VAL A 30 14.76 -7.51 -9.01
N GLY A 31 13.61 -7.07 -8.50
CA GLY A 31 12.47 -6.66 -9.32
C GLY A 31 12.71 -5.38 -10.16
N THR A 32 13.66 -4.53 -9.79
CA THR A 32 14.06 -3.38 -10.62
C THR A 32 15.02 -3.77 -11.75
N GLY A 33 15.44 -5.03 -11.86
CA GLY A 33 16.46 -5.48 -12.82
C GLY A 33 17.89 -5.08 -12.43
N LEU A 34 18.12 -4.63 -11.18
CA LEU A 34 19.43 -4.09 -10.75
C LEU A 34 20.54 -5.14 -10.79
N PHE A 35 20.18 -6.42 -10.66
CA PHE A 35 21.10 -7.55 -10.73
C PHE A 35 21.16 -8.21 -12.12
N GLY A 36 20.65 -7.53 -13.15
CA GLY A 36 20.50 -8.10 -14.50
C GLY A 36 19.18 -8.87 -14.62
N GLY A 37 18.26 -8.35 -15.42
CA GLY A 37 16.92 -8.89 -15.65
C GLY A 37 15.95 -7.80 -16.10
N ALA A 38 14.81 -8.19 -16.70
CA ALA A 38 13.77 -7.22 -17.05
C ALA A 38 13.10 -6.67 -15.77
N ASN A 39 12.61 -5.43 -15.86
CA ASN A 39 11.88 -4.80 -14.77
C ASN A 39 10.56 -5.54 -14.50
N VAL A 40 10.10 -5.64 -13.25
CA VAL A 40 8.78 -6.22 -12.90
C VAL A 40 7.64 -5.67 -13.76
N ARG A 41 7.75 -4.43 -14.25
CA ARG A 41 6.78 -3.81 -15.16
C ARG A 41 6.83 -4.37 -16.59
N GLU A 42 8.03 -4.64 -17.09
CA GLU A 42 8.30 -5.19 -18.42
C GLU A 42 8.06 -6.71 -18.47
N LEU A 43 7.99 -7.35 -17.30
CA LEU A 43 7.70 -8.76 -17.16
C LEU A 43 6.22 -9.06 -17.34
N GLN A 44 5.93 -10.32 -17.68
CA GLN A 44 4.58 -10.77 -18.01
C GLN A 44 4.00 -10.01 -19.23
N GLY A 45 4.87 -9.63 -20.17
CA GLY A 45 4.50 -9.07 -21.48
C GLY A 45 4.00 -7.63 -21.44
N GLY A 46 4.35 -6.85 -20.42
CA GLY A 46 3.86 -5.48 -20.25
C GLY A 46 2.43 -5.41 -19.71
N ALA A 47 1.87 -6.52 -19.19
CA ALA A 47 0.52 -6.55 -18.62
C ALA A 47 0.33 -5.59 -17.43
N LEU A 48 1.42 -5.17 -16.79
CA LEU A 48 1.44 -4.19 -15.70
C LEU A 48 1.87 -2.78 -16.15
N ASP A 49 2.05 -2.56 -17.45
CA ASP A 49 2.40 -1.25 -18.00
C ASP A 49 1.27 -0.25 -17.87
N ALA A 50 1.63 1.03 -17.88
CA ALA A 50 0.69 2.14 -17.76
C ALA A 50 -0.40 2.11 -18.86
N ASP A 51 -0.09 1.52 -20.01
CA ASP A 51 -0.97 1.48 -21.18
C ASP A 51 -1.75 0.15 -21.28
N ALA A 52 -1.51 -0.80 -20.37
CA ALA A 52 -2.08 -2.14 -20.44
C ALA A 52 -3.58 -2.18 -20.13
N THR A 53 -4.05 -1.30 -19.25
CA THR A 53 -5.47 -1.24 -18.86
C THR A 53 -5.88 0.20 -18.56
N VAL A 54 -7.17 0.52 -18.72
CA VAL A 54 -7.70 1.85 -18.35
C VAL A 54 -7.53 2.20 -16.86
N LEU A 55 -7.23 1.22 -16.00
CA LEU A 55 -7.02 1.39 -14.56
C LEU A 55 -5.54 1.40 -14.14
N ALA A 56 -4.62 1.20 -15.09
CA ALA A 56 -3.19 1.28 -14.81
C ALA A 56 -2.79 2.75 -14.56
N PRO A 57 -2.15 3.08 -13.43
CA PRO A 57 -1.63 4.41 -13.18
C PRO A 57 -0.46 4.75 -14.11
N ALA A 58 -0.24 6.04 -14.38
CA ALA A 58 0.96 6.47 -15.11
C ALA A 58 2.25 6.01 -14.40
N THR A 59 3.31 5.77 -15.17
CA THR A 59 4.63 5.29 -14.67
C THR A 59 5.17 6.06 -13.46
N PRO A 60 5.06 7.40 -13.35
CA PRO A 60 5.53 8.13 -12.18
C PRO A 60 4.82 7.74 -10.86
N ALA A 61 3.61 7.18 -10.92
CA ALA A 61 2.85 6.75 -9.73
C ALA A 61 3.63 5.76 -8.88
N PHE A 62 4.38 4.86 -9.51
CA PHE A 62 5.15 3.81 -8.85
C PHE A 62 6.32 4.32 -8.01
N SER A 63 6.67 5.61 -8.11
CA SER A 63 7.65 6.24 -7.20
C SER A 63 7.25 6.17 -5.72
N ILE A 64 5.96 5.95 -5.42
CA ILE A 64 5.47 5.69 -4.07
C ILE A 64 6.10 4.43 -3.43
N TRP A 65 6.54 3.45 -4.22
CA TRP A 65 7.30 2.31 -3.68
C TRP A 65 8.59 2.76 -3.01
N SER A 66 9.30 3.74 -3.58
CA SER A 66 10.49 4.32 -2.95
C SER A 66 10.16 4.92 -1.60
N LEU A 67 9.02 5.61 -1.47
CA LEU A 67 8.54 6.13 -0.18
C LEU A 67 8.23 5.00 0.81
N VAL A 68 7.54 3.93 0.36
CA VAL A 68 7.26 2.74 1.21
C VAL A 68 8.56 2.11 1.70
N TYR A 69 9.55 1.92 0.83
CA TYR A 69 10.84 1.32 1.21
C TYR A 69 11.63 2.21 2.17
N VAL A 70 11.67 3.53 1.95
CA VAL A 70 12.31 4.47 2.88
C VAL A 70 11.64 4.44 4.25
N LEU A 71 10.31 4.44 4.30
CA LEU A 71 9.56 4.35 5.57
C LEU A 71 9.81 3.02 6.28
N MET A 72 9.89 1.92 5.54
CA MET A 72 10.16 0.59 6.10
C MET A 72 11.59 0.47 6.64
N ILE A 73 12.58 1.04 5.95
CA ILE A 73 13.97 1.13 6.42
C ILE A 73 14.03 1.97 7.69
N ALA A 74 13.40 3.14 7.69
CA ALA A 74 13.37 4.03 8.84
C ALA A 74 12.68 3.38 10.06
N TYR A 75 11.56 2.68 9.84
CA TYR A 75 10.91 1.86 10.87
C TYR A 75 11.83 0.76 11.39
N THR A 76 12.55 0.06 10.51
CA THR A 76 13.43 -1.04 10.87
C THR A 76 14.59 -0.57 11.74
N ILE A 77 15.19 0.57 11.41
CA ILE A 77 16.24 1.20 12.23
C ILE A 77 15.66 1.62 13.59
N TRP A 78 14.50 2.29 13.58
CA TRP A 78 13.89 2.80 14.80
C TRP A 78 13.45 1.68 15.74
N GLN A 79 12.80 0.63 15.24
CA GLN A 79 12.31 -0.50 16.05
C GLN A 79 13.45 -1.34 16.63
N ALA A 80 14.64 -1.32 16.01
CA ALA A 80 15.83 -2.03 16.48
C ALA A 80 16.45 -1.38 17.74
N LEU A 81 16.15 -0.11 18.02
CA LEU A 81 16.69 0.58 19.19
C LEU A 81 16.27 -0.11 20.51
N PRO A 82 17.16 -0.21 21.51
CA PRO A 82 16.85 -0.89 22.78
C PRO A 82 15.59 -0.36 23.47
N ARG A 83 15.33 0.95 23.36
CA ARG A 83 14.15 1.64 23.94
C ARG A 83 12.82 1.17 23.32
N GLN A 84 12.83 0.60 22.12
CA GLN A 84 11.62 0.10 21.46
C GLN A 84 11.35 -1.38 21.74
N ARG A 85 12.34 -2.10 22.28
CA ARG A 85 12.33 -3.57 22.36
C ARG A 85 11.11 -4.12 23.12
N ALA A 86 10.85 -3.58 24.31
CA ALA A 86 9.79 -4.05 25.21
C ALA A 86 8.46 -3.31 25.05
N ARG A 87 8.33 -2.40 24.06
CA ARG A 87 7.10 -1.62 23.91
C ARG A 87 5.95 -2.50 23.44
N GLU A 88 4.81 -2.40 24.11
CA GLU A 88 3.64 -3.24 23.84
C GLU A 88 3.15 -3.11 22.39
N ARG A 89 3.20 -1.90 21.83
CA ARG A 89 2.86 -1.65 20.43
C ARG A 89 3.72 -2.48 19.46
N GLN A 90 5.00 -2.63 19.75
CA GLN A 90 5.92 -3.44 18.96
C GLN A 90 5.67 -4.93 19.16
N ARG A 91 5.37 -5.37 20.40
CA ARG A 91 5.01 -6.77 20.68
C ARG A 91 3.78 -7.22 19.90
N ARG A 92 2.77 -6.35 19.82
CA ARG A 92 1.51 -6.64 19.12
C ARG A 92 1.65 -6.56 17.60
N ALA A 93 2.32 -5.55 17.06
CA ALA A 93 2.34 -5.30 15.61
C ALA A 93 3.61 -5.79 14.88
N GLY A 94 4.74 -5.96 15.57
CA GLY A 94 6.03 -6.22 14.91
C GLY A 94 6.06 -7.53 14.11
N TRP A 95 5.42 -8.59 14.62
CA TRP A 95 5.28 -9.85 13.89
C TRP A 95 4.44 -9.70 12.63
N TRP A 96 3.34 -8.94 12.69
CA TRP A 96 2.52 -8.62 11.54
C TRP A 96 3.27 -7.81 10.50
N ILE A 97 4.09 -6.83 10.93
CA ILE A 97 4.93 -6.06 10.02
C ILE A 97 5.95 -6.96 9.32
N ALA A 98 6.60 -7.89 10.05
CA ALA A 98 7.49 -8.87 9.45
C ALA A 98 6.79 -9.75 8.40
N VAL A 99 5.57 -10.23 8.69
CA VAL A 99 4.75 -10.97 7.72
C VAL A 99 4.48 -10.14 6.47
N THR A 100 4.10 -8.86 6.61
CA THR A 100 3.86 -7.99 5.45
C THR A 100 5.12 -7.73 4.63
N ALA A 101 6.30 -7.65 5.26
CA ALA A 101 7.56 -7.49 4.54
C ALA A 101 7.92 -8.75 3.73
N VAL A 102 7.75 -9.95 4.31
CA VAL A 102 7.93 -11.22 3.57
C VAL A 102 6.97 -11.31 2.40
N LEU A 103 5.67 -11.07 2.64
CA LEU A 103 4.66 -11.14 1.58
C LEU A 103 4.90 -10.11 0.47
N ASN A 104 5.44 -8.94 0.81
CA ASN A 104 5.80 -7.94 -0.19
C ASN A 104 6.98 -8.39 -1.06
N GLY A 105 8.04 -8.93 -0.45
CA GLY A 105 9.14 -9.53 -1.21
C GLY A 105 8.70 -10.74 -2.04
N ALA A 106 7.82 -11.59 -1.49
CA ALA A 106 7.27 -12.73 -2.21
C ALA A 106 6.41 -12.31 -3.41
N TRP A 107 5.60 -11.25 -3.27
CA TRP A 107 4.84 -10.68 -4.38
C TRP A 107 5.77 -10.20 -5.51
N LEU A 108 6.86 -9.50 -5.20
CA LEU A 108 7.84 -9.06 -6.20
C LEU A 108 8.46 -10.24 -6.94
N LEU A 109 8.89 -11.28 -6.23
CA LEU A 109 9.47 -12.47 -6.84
C LEU A 109 8.44 -13.26 -7.66
N THR A 110 7.18 -13.29 -7.21
CA THR A 110 6.08 -13.92 -7.95
C THR A 110 5.78 -13.17 -9.24
N ALA A 111 5.72 -11.84 -9.20
CA ALA A 111 5.57 -11.01 -10.38
C ALA A 111 6.74 -11.19 -11.37
N GLN A 112 7.94 -11.41 -10.86
CA GLN A 112 9.15 -11.59 -11.66
C GLN A 112 9.22 -12.96 -12.34
N PHE A 113 8.89 -14.03 -11.61
CA PHE A 113 9.27 -15.40 -11.99
C PHE A 113 8.08 -16.36 -12.17
N LEU A 114 6.87 -15.96 -11.79
CA LEU A 114 5.67 -16.80 -11.81
C LEU A 114 4.58 -16.17 -12.70
N THR A 115 3.34 -16.65 -12.58
CA THR A 115 2.20 -16.26 -13.43
C THR A 115 1.43 -15.05 -12.88
N LEU A 116 0.66 -14.36 -13.74
CA LEU A 116 -0.22 -13.25 -13.34
C LEU A 116 -1.21 -13.68 -12.25
N ALA A 117 -1.82 -14.86 -12.38
CA ALA A 117 -2.74 -15.41 -11.38
C ALA A 117 -2.10 -15.57 -10.00
N LEU A 118 -0.85 -16.06 -9.95
CA LEU A 118 -0.12 -16.19 -8.69
C LEU A 118 0.29 -14.82 -8.13
N THR A 119 0.63 -13.86 -8.98
CA THR A 119 0.90 -12.47 -8.57
C THR A 119 -0.33 -11.84 -7.92
N VAL A 120 -1.52 -12.03 -8.51
CA VAL A 120 -2.80 -11.60 -7.94
C VAL A 120 -3.05 -12.24 -6.59
N LEU A 121 -2.82 -13.56 -6.46
CA LEU A 121 -2.97 -14.23 -5.17
C LEU A 121 -2.02 -13.65 -4.12
N ALA A 122 -0.75 -13.45 -4.47
CA ALA A 122 0.26 -12.91 -3.56
C ALA A 122 -0.09 -11.49 -3.08
N ILE A 123 -0.54 -10.60 -3.98
CA ILE A 123 -0.91 -9.23 -3.59
C ILE A 123 -2.19 -9.17 -2.77
N VAL A 124 -3.16 -10.05 -3.01
CA VAL A 124 -4.38 -10.17 -2.19
C VAL A 124 -4.05 -10.64 -0.77
N VAL A 125 -3.15 -11.63 -0.63
CA VAL A 125 -2.69 -12.10 0.68
C VAL A 125 -1.91 -10.99 1.42
N LEU A 126 -1.05 -10.25 0.71
CA LEU A 126 -0.37 -9.07 1.25
C LEU A 126 -1.37 -8.00 1.72
N LEU A 127 -2.39 -7.70 0.92
CA LEU A 127 -3.43 -6.72 1.25
C LEU A 127 -4.17 -7.11 2.54
N ALA A 128 -4.57 -8.38 2.65
CA ALA A 128 -5.22 -8.90 3.85
C ALA A 128 -4.32 -8.80 5.09
N ALA A 129 -3.03 -9.14 4.94
CA ALA A 129 -2.05 -9.00 6.02
C ALA A 129 -1.87 -7.54 6.45
N LEU A 130 -1.75 -6.60 5.50
CA LEU A 130 -1.66 -5.16 5.80
C LEU A 130 -2.92 -4.63 6.51
N GLY A 131 -4.10 -5.10 6.11
CA GLY A 131 -5.36 -4.78 6.77
C GLY A 131 -5.38 -5.27 8.23
N ALA A 132 -4.93 -6.51 8.46
CA ALA A 132 -4.78 -7.07 9.81
C ALA A 132 -3.76 -6.28 10.65
N THR A 133 -2.59 -5.96 10.08
CA THR A 133 -1.57 -5.14 10.74
C THR A 133 -2.13 -3.77 11.14
N LEU A 134 -2.84 -3.11 10.24
CA LEU A 134 -3.42 -1.81 10.52
C LEU A 134 -4.52 -1.89 11.60
N ARG A 135 -5.32 -2.95 11.60
CA ARG A 135 -6.31 -3.20 12.66
C ARG A 135 -5.65 -3.33 14.02
N VAL A 136 -4.54 -4.06 14.12
CA VAL A 136 -3.74 -4.15 15.36
C VAL A 136 -3.27 -2.74 15.78
N LEU A 137 -2.72 -1.96 14.84
CA LEU A 137 -2.26 -0.59 15.12
C LEU A 137 -3.36 0.40 15.51
N VAL A 138 -4.60 0.16 15.10
CA VAL A 138 -5.78 0.93 15.52
C VAL A 138 -6.18 0.54 16.95
N GLN A 139 -6.13 -0.75 17.28
CA GLN A 139 -6.41 -1.26 18.63
C GLN A 139 -5.29 -0.97 19.63
N THR A 140 -4.11 -0.59 19.16
CA THR A 140 -2.96 -0.15 19.96
C THR A 140 -2.58 1.28 19.58
N PRO A 141 -3.25 2.31 20.14
CA PRO A 141 -3.05 3.69 19.74
C PRO A 141 -1.59 4.14 19.87
N ALA A 142 -1.20 5.10 19.03
CA ALA A 142 0.12 5.72 19.09
C ALA A 142 0.26 6.62 20.32
N GLU A 143 1.34 6.43 21.07
CA GLU A 143 1.67 7.24 22.25
C GLU A 143 2.53 8.46 21.85
N THR A 144 3.37 8.30 20.83
CA THR A 144 4.31 9.32 20.39
C THR A 144 4.11 9.72 18.94
N TRP A 145 4.77 10.80 18.51
CA TRP A 145 4.84 11.15 17.09
C TRP A 145 5.63 10.10 16.29
N SER A 146 6.68 9.52 16.87
CA SER A 146 7.47 8.44 16.24
C SER A 146 6.65 7.19 15.96
N ASP A 147 5.71 6.85 16.85
CA ASP A 147 4.73 5.78 16.62
C ASP A 147 3.84 6.04 15.40
N ARG A 148 3.39 7.28 15.24
CA ARG A 148 2.56 7.70 14.10
C ARG A 148 3.34 7.68 12.81
N LEU A 149 4.60 8.13 12.82
CA LEU A 149 5.42 8.15 11.62
C LEU A 149 5.88 6.74 11.23
N PHE A 150 6.57 6.03 12.13
CA PHE A 150 7.25 4.79 11.78
C PHE A 150 6.33 3.57 11.71
N MET A 151 5.17 3.58 12.38
CA MET A 151 4.22 2.47 12.29
C MET A 151 2.97 2.86 11.51
N ASP A 152 2.26 3.91 11.93
CA ASP A 152 0.95 4.22 11.34
C ASP A 152 1.07 4.74 9.90
N ALA A 153 2.06 5.60 9.62
CA ALA A 153 2.28 6.11 8.27
C ALA A 153 2.90 5.04 7.38
N THR A 154 3.89 4.29 7.86
CA THR A 154 4.51 3.17 7.12
C THR A 154 3.46 2.14 6.69
N VAL A 155 2.71 1.57 7.63
CA VAL A 155 1.69 0.56 7.33
C VAL A 155 0.52 1.17 6.56
N GLY A 156 0.13 2.40 6.90
CA GLY A 156 -0.98 3.08 6.24
C GLY A 156 -0.73 3.39 4.78
N ILE A 157 0.44 3.97 4.45
CA ILE A 157 0.85 4.25 3.06
C ILE A 157 0.98 2.94 2.29
N HIS A 158 1.59 1.92 2.89
CA HIS A 158 1.73 0.61 2.26
C HIS A 158 0.37 -0.03 1.95
N LEU A 159 -0.56 -0.02 2.90
CA LEU A 159 -1.93 -0.50 2.70
C LEU A 159 -2.65 0.24 1.59
N GLY A 160 -2.63 1.58 1.62
CA GLY A 160 -3.34 2.39 0.64
C GLY A 160 -2.82 2.16 -0.77
N TRP A 161 -1.51 2.07 -0.94
CA TRP A 161 -0.91 1.75 -2.23
C TRP A 161 -1.22 0.32 -2.69
N VAL A 162 -1.06 -0.67 -1.81
CA VAL A 162 -1.33 -2.08 -2.14
C VAL A 162 -2.81 -2.30 -2.47
N SER A 163 -3.73 -1.54 -1.86
CA SER A 163 -5.15 -1.57 -2.20
C SER A 163 -5.39 -1.23 -3.67
N LEU A 164 -4.74 -0.18 -4.18
CA LEU A 164 -4.85 0.19 -5.59
C LEU A 164 -4.05 -0.75 -6.51
N ALA A 165 -2.86 -1.16 -6.09
CA ALA A 165 -2.05 -2.11 -6.85
C ALA A 165 -2.76 -3.46 -7.01
N THR A 166 -3.55 -3.90 -6.01
CA THR A 166 -4.37 -5.12 -6.11
C THR A 166 -5.38 -5.01 -7.24
N VAL A 167 -6.04 -3.85 -7.37
CA VAL A 167 -6.97 -3.59 -8.47
C VAL A 167 -6.25 -3.68 -9.80
N ALA A 168 -5.10 -3.01 -9.95
CA ALA A 168 -4.31 -3.03 -11.18
C ALA A 168 -3.83 -4.45 -11.55
N ASN A 169 -3.40 -5.25 -10.57
CA ASN A 169 -2.96 -6.63 -10.80
C ASN A 169 -4.13 -7.53 -11.22
N ILE A 170 -5.29 -7.41 -10.56
CA ILE A 170 -6.50 -8.16 -10.93
C ILE A 170 -6.94 -7.77 -12.34
N THR A 171 -6.97 -6.48 -12.67
CA THR A 171 -7.42 -6.02 -13.99
C THR A 171 -6.46 -6.42 -15.09
N ALA A 172 -5.14 -6.40 -14.81
CA ALA A 172 -4.12 -6.90 -15.72
C ALA A 172 -4.32 -8.39 -16.00
N TRP A 173 -4.45 -9.21 -14.95
CA TRP A 173 -4.69 -10.64 -15.09
C TRP A 173 -5.99 -10.95 -15.86
N LEU A 174 -7.09 -10.29 -15.50
CA LEU A 174 -8.38 -10.48 -16.17
C LEU A 174 -8.31 -10.11 -17.65
N SER A 175 -7.66 -8.98 -17.99
CA SER A 175 -7.56 -8.50 -19.37
C SER A 175 -6.61 -9.35 -20.21
N ALA A 176 -5.57 -9.92 -19.60
CA ALA A 176 -4.57 -10.71 -20.31
C ALA A 176 -4.99 -12.17 -20.52
N GLU A 177 -5.68 -12.79 -19.55
CA GLU A 177 -5.86 -14.25 -19.53
C GLU A 177 -7.32 -14.73 -19.44
N VAL A 178 -8.26 -13.88 -18.99
CA VAL A 178 -9.60 -14.35 -18.58
C VAL A 178 -10.72 -13.82 -19.44
N VAL A 179 -10.70 -12.52 -19.76
CA VAL A 179 -11.79 -11.82 -20.44
C VAL A 179 -11.41 -11.59 -21.89
N SER A 180 -12.37 -11.77 -22.80
CA SER A 180 -12.17 -11.44 -24.22
C SER A 180 -11.93 -9.93 -24.42
N PRO A 181 -11.18 -9.53 -25.46
CA PRO A 181 -10.95 -8.12 -25.76
C PRO A 181 -12.25 -7.32 -25.79
N MET A 182 -12.26 -6.18 -25.09
CA MET A 182 -13.42 -5.31 -24.94
C MET A 182 -13.27 -4.08 -25.84
N ASP A 183 -14.38 -3.58 -26.37
CA ASP A 183 -14.39 -2.28 -27.06
C ASP A 183 -14.12 -1.12 -26.07
N ALA A 184 -13.81 0.07 -26.61
CA ALA A 184 -13.40 1.22 -25.81
C ALA A 184 -14.51 1.67 -24.83
N ASP A 185 -15.77 1.62 -25.24
CA ASP A 185 -16.91 2.02 -24.41
C ASP A 185 -17.10 1.06 -23.23
N SER A 186 -16.99 -0.25 -23.46
CA SER A 186 -17.07 -1.24 -22.40
C SER A 186 -15.89 -1.14 -21.44
N GLN A 187 -14.67 -0.86 -21.93
CA GLN A 187 -13.51 -0.61 -21.06
C GLN A 187 -13.75 0.59 -20.14
N GLN A 188 -14.32 1.70 -20.66
CA GLN A 188 -14.64 2.87 -19.84
C GLN A 188 -15.69 2.55 -18.76
N LEU A 189 -16.78 1.87 -19.13
CA LEU A 189 -17.84 1.48 -18.20
C LEU A 189 -17.29 0.58 -17.08
N TRP A 190 -16.47 -0.42 -17.42
CA TRP A 190 -15.83 -1.30 -16.45
C TRP A 190 -14.83 -0.55 -15.57
N GLY A 191 -14.02 0.33 -16.15
CA GLY A 191 -13.08 1.17 -15.41
C GLY A 191 -13.79 2.02 -14.35
N VAL A 192 -14.89 2.69 -14.72
CA VAL A 192 -15.70 3.48 -13.78
C VAL A 192 -16.31 2.58 -12.70
N THR A 193 -16.85 1.42 -13.07
CA THR A 193 -17.44 0.46 -12.13
C THR A 193 -16.43 -0.01 -11.09
N VAL A 194 -15.20 -0.33 -11.51
CA VAL A 194 -14.13 -0.72 -10.60
C VAL A 194 -13.71 0.45 -9.71
N LEU A 195 -13.65 1.68 -10.23
CA LEU A 195 -13.35 2.86 -9.41
C LEU A 195 -14.41 3.13 -8.33
N VAL A 196 -15.68 2.80 -8.57
CA VAL A 196 -16.70 2.81 -7.52
C VAL A 196 -16.36 1.81 -6.41
N VAL A 197 -15.91 0.61 -6.76
CA VAL A 197 -15.43 -0.38 -5.77
C VAL A 197 -14.21 0.16 -5.01
N VAL A 198 -13.26 0.81 -5.68
CA VAL A 198 -12.11 1.47 -5.03
C VAL A 198 -12.57 2.54 -4.04
N ALA A 199 -13.59 3.33 -4.40
CA ALA A 199 -14.17 4.32 -3.51
C ALA A 199 -14.75 3.67 -2.24
N LEU A 200 -15.53 2.60 -2.40
CA LEU A 200 -16.12 1.86 -1.28
C LEU A 200 -15.04 1.27 -0.35
N VAL A 201 -13.97 0.71 -0.92
CA VAL A 201 -12.82 0.20 -0.15
C VAL A 201 -12.12 1.34 0.60
N GLY A 202 -11.87 2.47 -0.06
CA GLY A 202 -11.23 3.63 0.57
C GLY A 202 -12.07 4.20 1.72
N ILE A 203 -13.39 4.27 1.53
CA ILE A 203 -14.36 4.67 2.56
C ILE A 203 -14.36 3.66 3.73
N ALA A 204 -14.39 2.35 3.45
CA ALA A 204 -14.34 1.32 4.48
C ALA A 204 -13.03 1.38 5.30
N ILE A 205 -11.89 1.61 4.65
CA ILE A 205 -10.60 1.81 5.33
C ILE A 205 -10.66 3.08 6.18
N ALA A 206 -11.22 4.19 5.67
CA ALA A 206 -11.36 5.41 6.44
C ALA A 206 -12.21 5.19 7.70
N PHE A 207 -13.36 4.51 7.60
CA PHE A 207 -14.17 4.19 8.78
C PHE A 207 -13.46 3.23 9.74
N GLY A 208 -12.89 2.13 9.24
CA GLY A 208 -12.23 1.12 10.06
C GLY A 208 -10.96 1.60 10.77
N THR A 209 -10.34 2.66 10.26
CA THR A 209 -9.12 3.24 10.85
C THR A 209 -9.37 4.49 11.69
N GLY A 210 -10.62 4.94 11.78
CA GLY A 210 -10.95 6.22 12.37
C GLY A 210 -10.33 7.39 11.60
N GLY A 211 -10.35 7.37 10.27
CA GLY A 211 -9.95 8.47 9.40
C GLY A 211 -8.44 8.71 9.35
N ARG A 212 -7.62 7.66 9.37
CA ARG A 212 -6.16 7.83 9.22
C ARG A 212 -5.84 8.35 7.83
N ILE A 213 -5.02 9.39 7.78
CA ILE A 213 -4.67 10.07 6.54
C ILE A 213 -3.71 9.26 5.64
N ALA A 214 -2.89 8.39 6.23
CA ALA A 214 -1.84 7.67 5.50
C ALA A 214 -2.39 6.74 4.37
N PRO A 215 -3.37 5.85 4.61
CA PRO A 215 -4.00 5.09 3.53
C PRO A 215 -4.68 5.98 2.49
N ALA A 216 -5.39 7.02 2.93
CA ALA A 216 -6.10 7.93 2.05
C ALA A 216 -5.14 8.66 1.10
N LEU A 217 -3.99 9.12 1.59
CA LEU A 217 -2.95 9.76 0.78
C LEU A 217 -2.42 8.82 -0.31
N ALA A 218 -2.07 7.59 0.07
CA ALA A 218 -1.50 6.62 -0.86
C ALA A 218 -2.51 6.17 -1.94
N MET A 219 -3.77 5.93 -1.56
CA MET A 219 -4.83 5.62 -2.53
C MET A 219 -5.06 6.80 -3.48
N SER A 220 -5.17 8.01 -2.93
CA SER A 220 -5.46 9.22 -3.71
C SER A 220 -4.30 9.58 -4.66
N TRP A 221 -3.06 9.36 -4.24
CA TRP A 221 -1.88 9.48 -5.10
C TRP A 221 -2.01 8.62 -6.36
N GLY A 222 -2.32 7.34 -6.20
CA GLY A 222 -2.44 6.45 -7.34
C GLY A 222 -3.67 6.75 -8.20
N LEU A 223 -4.81 7.11 -7.59
CA LEU A 223 -6.02 7.54 -8.30
C LEU A 223 -5.79 8.80 -9.14
N VAL A 224 -5.05 9.78 -8.62
CA VAL A 224 -4.65 10.97 -9.39
C VAL A 224 -3.82 10.57 -10.61
N TRP A 225 -2.88 9.63 -10.46
CA TRP A 225 -2.08 9.18 -11.60
C TRP A 225 -2.83 8.31 -12.61
N ILE A 226 -3.88 7.60 -12.20
CA ILE A 226 -4.85 6.99 -13.15
C ILE A 226 -5.55 8.12 -13.92
N GLY A 227 -6.04 9.14 -13.21
CA GLY A 227 -6.68 10.32 -13.81
C GLY A 227 -5.78 10.99 -14.87
N VAL A 228 -4.52 11.25 -14.52
CA VAL A 228 -3.52 11.82 -15.43
C VAL A 228 -3.29 10.92 -16.64
N ALA A 229 -3.06 9.61 -16.43
CA ALA A 229 -2.82 8.67 -17.51
C ALA A 229 -3.99 8.62 -18.52
N ARG A 230 -5.23 8.72 -18.03
CA ARG A 230 -6.43 8.60 -18.86
C ARG A 230 -6.92 9.92 -19.47
N THR A 231 -6.37 11.05 -19.02
CA THR A 231 -6.67 12.38 -19.58
C THR A 231 -5.87 12.63 -20.86
N SER A 232 -4.57 12.31 -20.85
CA SER A 232 -3.63 12.69 -21.92
C SER A 232 -2.77 11.55 -22.46
N GLY A 233 -2.87 10.35 -21.89
CA GLY A 233 -2.17 9.15 -22.35
C GLY A 233 -3.12 8.10 -22.93
N GLU A 234 -2.56 6.97 -23.31
CA GLU A 234 -3.30 5.81 -23.82
C GLU A 234 -3.49 4.74 -22.73
N PRO A 235 -4.55 3.92 -22.78
CA PRO A 235 -5.76 4.14 -23.57
C PRO A 235 -6.48 5.43 -23.15
N HIS A 236 -6.91 6.24 -24.11
CA HIS A 236 -7.67 7.46 -23.81
C HIS A 236 -9.06 7.10 -23.22
N ALA A 237 -9.34 7.51 -21.99
CA ALA A 237 -10.56 7.13 -21.25
C ALA A 237 -11.05 8.27 -20.33
N PRO A 238 -11.67 9.34 -20.88
CA PRO A 238 -12.01 10.54 -20.12
C PRO A 238 -13.00 10.30 -18.97
N ALA A 239 -13.94 9.36 -19.13
CA ALA A 239 -14.86 8.97 -18.05
C ALA A 239 -14.12 8.36 -16.86
N VAL A 240 -13.15 7.47 -17.13
CA VAL A 240 -12.29 6.86 -16.10
C VAL A 240 -11.42 7.93 -15.45
N ALA A 241 -10.89 8.87 -16.23
CA ALA A 241 -10.09 9.97 -15.71
C ALA A 241 -10.87 10.82 -14.68
N THR A 242 -12.08 11.25 -15.05
CA THR A 242 -12.93 12.05 -14.17
C THR A 242 -13.35 11.27 -12.94
N ALA A 243 -13.76 10.01 -13.10
CA ALA A 243 -14.09 9.15 -11.97
C ALA A 243 -12.90 8.99 -11.00
N ALA A 244 -11.68 8.80 -11.51
CA ALA A 244 -10.49 8.63 -10.68
C ALA A 244 -10.20 9.89 -9.85
N PHE A 245 -10.29 11.08 -10.44
CA PHE A 245 -10.12 12.35 -9.70
C PHE A 245 -11.22 12.56 -8.65
N VAL A 246 -12.48 12.27 -8.98
CA VAL A 246 -13.60 12.36 -8.03
C VAL A 246 -13.39 11.41 -6.86
N VAL A 247 -13.04 10.15 -7.13
CA VAL A 247 -12.81 9.15 -6.07
C VAL A 247 -11.60 9.54 -5.21
N ALA A 248 -10.53 10.09 -5.79
CA ALA A 248 -9.40 10.62 -5.02
C ALA A 248 -9.85 11.73 -4.05
N ALA A 249 -10.68 12.67 -4.52
CA ALA A 249 -11.22 13.75 -3.69
C ALA A 249 -12.13 13.21 -2.57
N VAL A 250 -13.01 12.26 -2.88
CA VAL A 250 -13.94 11.62 -1.92
C VAL A 250 -13.18 10.90 -0.81
N ILE A 251 -12.03 10.28 -1.10
CA ILE A 251 -11.21 9.59 -0.11
C ILE A 251 -10.35 10.59 0.69
N LEU A 252 -9.70 11.54 0.00
CA LEU A 252 -8.71 12.41 0.63
C LEU A 252 -9.32 13.52 1.49
N ILE A 253 -10.36 14.19 1.00
CA ILE A 253 -10.91 15.38 1.68
C ILE A 253 -11.42 15.04 3.08
N PRO A 254 -12.24 13.98 3.29
CA PRO A 254 -12.69 13.62 4.63
C PRO A 254 -11.53 13.27 5.57
N ALA A 255 -10.50 12.59 5.07
CA ALA A 255 -9.32 12.23 5.86
C ALA A 255 -8.50 13.46 6.30
N VAL A 256 -8.35 14.45 5.40
CA VAL A 256 -7.72 15.74 5.71
C VAL A 256 -8.56 16.50 6.75
N VAL A 257 -9.86 16.64 6.53
CA VAL A 257 -10.77 17.34 7.46
C VAL A 257 -10.76 16.69 8.85
N ALA A 258 -10.82 15.35 8.93
CA ALA A 258 -10.74 14.62 10.18
C ALA A 258 -9.41 14.86 10.91
N THR A 259 -8.30 14.92 10.17
CA THR A 259 -6.96 15.19 10.71
C THR A 259 -6.85 16.62 11.25
N LEU A 260 -7.35 17.61 10.51
CA LEU A 260 -7.33 19.01 10.92
C LEU A 260 -8.20 19.24 12.16
N ARG A 261 -9.41 18.69 12.21
CA ARG A 261 -10.30 18.80 13.38
C ARG A 261 -9.66 18.24 14.66
N ARG A 262 -8.95 17.11 14.57
CA ARG A 262 -8.23 16.53 15.71
C ARG A 262 -7.10 17.43 16.22
N ARG A 263 -6.40 18.14 15.32
CA ARG A 263 -5.34 19.07 15.71
C ARG A 263 -5.90 20.32 16.40
N VAL A 264 -6.99 20.88 15.88
CA VAL A 264 -7.65 22.05 16.49
C VAL A 264 -8.15 21.73 17.90
N VAL A 265 -8.84 20.61 18.08
CA VAL A 265 -9.34 20.19 19.40
C VAL A 265 -8.20 19.93 20.39
N ALA A 266 -7.09 19.34 19.94
CA ALA A 266 -5.92 19.12 20.79
C ALA A 266 -5.23 20.43 21.20
N GLY A 267 -5.25 21.46 20.33
CA GLY A 267 -4.75 22.79 20.64
C GLY A 267 -5.62 23.52 21.67
N SER A 268 -6.94 23.46 21.53
CA SER A 268 -7.88 24.16 22.44
C SER A 268 -7.96 23.61 23.87
N ILE A 269 -7.40 22.42 24.14
CA ILE A 269 -7.36 21.80 25.48
C ILE A 269 -5.98 22.00 26.13
N GLY A 270 -4.98 22.42 25.35
CA GLY A 270 -3.60 22.64 25.82
C GLY A 270 -3.30 24.08 26.26
N ASP A 271 -4.26 24.99 26.09
CA ASP A 271 -4.25 26.39 26.57
C ASP A 271 -5.15 26.52 27.81
#